data_AF-A0A1G6JH43-F1
#
_entry.id   AF-A0A1G6JH43-F1
#
_cell.length_a   1.000
_cell.length_b   1.000
_cell.length_c   1.000
_cell.angle_alpha   90.00
_cell.angle_beta   90.00
_cell.angle_gamma   90.00
#
_symmetry.space_group_name_H-M   'P 1'
#
loop_
_entity.id
_entity.type
_entity.pdbx_description
1 polymer ?
#
loop_
_entity_poly.entity_id
_entity_poly.type
_entity_poly.pdbx_seq_one_letter_code
_entity_poly.pdbx_strand_id
1 'polypeptide(L)'
;MRSILIASAILALAGCANSGTGSIPKPPPQTMQVDLQRYQGTWYELARLPMFFQRNCVQSEAHYGLRDDGRIDVTNRCRDKDGEWIEAKGVAEPQVEGQTDKLWVRFDNWASKLLPIKGDYWVIYHDEDYRVALVGHPEHKYLWLLSRTPEVDQETRDKLLSVAREQGYVTSDLIWRQAD
;
A
#
# COMPACT_ATOMS: atom_id res chain seq x y z
N MET A 1 -70.53 33.03 -18.24
CA MET A 1 -70.01 32.92 -16.86
C MET A 1 -69.51 31.51 -16.63
N ARG A 2 -68.19 31.31 -16.55
CA ARG A 2 -67.56 30.13 -15.96
C ARG A 2 -66.07 30.46 -15.76
N SER A 3 -65.78 30.96 -14.57
CA SER A 3 -64.45 31.31 -14.10
C SER A 3 -63.62 30.04 -13.97
N ILE A 4 -62.48 29.96 -14.66
CA ILE A 4 -61.49 28.91 -14.46
C ILE A 4 -60.50 29.44 -13.43
N LEU A 5 -60.61 28.91 -12.20
CA LEU A 5 -59.66 29.15 -11.11
C LEU A 5 -58.34 28.46 -11.46
N ILE A 6 -57.29 29.26 -11.70
CA ILE A 6 -55.92 28.77 -11.83
C ILE A 6 -55.40 28.50 -10.41
N ALA A 7 -55.32 27.22 -10.04
CA ALA A 7 -54.68 26.78 -8.81
C ALA A 7 -53.16 26.77 -9.02
N SER A 8 -52.48 27.81 -8.53
CA SER A 8 -51.02 27.87 -8.47
C SER A 8 -50.50 26.90 -7.39
N ALA A 9 -50.08 25.71 -7.81
CA ALA A 9 -49.33 24.80 -6.96
C ALA A 9 -47.86 25.24 -6.92
N ILE A 10 -47.48 25.96 -5.86
CA ILE A 10 -46.09 26.26 -5.53
C ILE A 10 -45.45 24.94 -5.07
N LEU A 11 -44.75 24.24 -5.96
CA LEU A 11 -43.83 23.17 -5.57
C LEU A 11 -42.61 23.82 -4.90
N ALA A 12 -42.56 23.76 -3.58
CA ALA A 12 -41.34 24.03 -2.82
C ALA A 12 -40.32 22.93 -3.15
N LEU A 13 -39.30 23.28 -3.94
CA LEU A 13 -38.07 22.50 -4.06
C LEU A 13 -37.35 22.56 -2.70
N ALA A 14 -37.68 21.63 -1.81
CA ALA A 14 -36.85 21.33 -0.66
C ALA A 14 -35.53 20.76 -1.20
N GLY A 15 -34.53 21.63 -1.31
CA GLY A 15 -33.17 21.21 -1.61
C GLY A 15 -32.73 20.20 -0.56
N CYS A 16 -32.34 19.01 -0.99
CA CYS A 16 -31.67 18.04 -0.14
C CYS A 16 -30.38 18.69 0.37
N ALA A 17 -30.42 19.24 1.58
CA ALA A 17 -29.22 19.54 2.33
C ALA A 17 -28.54 18.19 2.59
N ASN A 18 -27.54 17.88 1.78
CA ASN A 18 -26.69 16.72 1.97
C ASN A 18 -25.88 16.98 3.24
N SER A 19 -26.40 16.52 4.38
CA SER A 19 -25.70 16.50 5.66
C SER A 19 -24.41 15.71 5.47
N GLY A 20 -23.30 16.42 5.27
CA GLY A 20 -21.99 15.87 4.96
C GLY A 20 -21.50 14.91 6.04
N THR A 21 -21.87 13.64 5.91
CA THR A 21 -21.24 12.50 6.60
C THR A 21 -20.28 11.76 5.67
N GLY A 22 -20.07 12.26 4.45
CA GLY A 22 -19.01 11.80 3.57
C GLY A 22 -17.66 12.22 4.15
N SER A 23 -16.88 11.25 4.65
CA SER A 23 -15.45 11.45 4.89
C SER A 23 -14.83 12.06 3.64
N ILE A 24 -14.23 13.25 3.77
CA ILE A 24 -13.48 13.86 2.67
C ILE A 24 -12.43 12.83 2.24
N PRO A 25 -12.41 12.38 0.97
CA PRO A 25 -11.42 11.42 0.51
C PRO A 25 -10.01 11.96 0.79
N LYS A 26 -9.18 11.17 1.48
CA LYS A 26 -7.78 11.55 1.72
C LYS A 26 -7.06 11.60 0.35
N PRO A 27 -6.24 12.62 0.09
CA PRO A 27 -5.44 12.63 -1.13
C PRO A 27 -4.48 11.43 -1.12
N PRO A 28 -4.18 10.83 -2.29
CA PRO A 28 -3.18 9.77 -2.37
C PRO A 28 -1.83 10.20 -1.76
N PRO A 29 -1.04 9.27 -1.21
CA PRO A 29 0.27 9.58 -0.68
C PRO A 29 1.20 10.09 -1.79
N GLN A 30 2.13 10.95 -1.40
CA GLN A 30 3.26 11.32 -2.25
C GLN A 30 4.24 10.16 -2.36
N THR A 31 4.92 10.07 -3.49
CA THR A 31 5.83 8.96 -3.82
C THR A 31 7.20 9.48 -4.22
N MET A 32 8.22 8.62 -4.06
CA MET A 32 9.62 8.92 -4.37
C MET A 32 10.12 8.01 -5.48
N GLN A 33 10.86 8.57 -6.44
CA GLN A 33 11.54 7.79 -7.47
C GLN A 33 12.59 6.88 -6.84
N VAL A 34 12.73 5.68 -7.42
CA VAL A 34 13.54 4.60 -6.86
C VAL A 34 14.62 4.19 -7.85
N ASP A 35 15.86 4.17 -7.39
CA ASP A 35 16.94 3.44 -8.06
C ASP A 35 16.74 1.95 -7.81
N LEU A 36 16.20 1.25 -8.80
CA LEU A 36 15.89 -0.18 -8.70
C LEU A 36 17.13 -1.05 -8.47
N GLN A 37 18.31 -0.61 -8.95
CA GLN A 37 19.58 -1.31 -8.77
C GLN A 37 20.03 -1.28 -7.31
N ARG A 38 19.72 -0.19 -6.59
CA ARG A 38 19.96 -0.06 -5.15
C ARG A 38 18.83 -0.67 -4.32
N TYR A 39 17.62 -0.72 -4.86
CA TYR A 39 16.43 -1.24 -4.18
C TYR A 39 16.35 -2.77 -4.18
N GLN A 40 16.99 -3.46 -5.15
CA GLN A 40 16.99 -4.92 -5.19
C GLN A 40 17.59 -5.57 -3.92
N GLY A 41 17.45 -6.89 -3.79
CA GLY A 41 17.91 -7.67 -2.65
C GLY A 41 16.83 -7.89 -1.60
N THR A 42 17.25 -8.24 -0.38
CA THR A 42 16.34 -8.58 0.72
C THR A 42 15.89 -7.35 1.48
N TRP A 43 14.60 -7.34 1.80
CA TRP A 43 13.96 -6.41 2.72
C TRP A 43 13.17 -7.20 3.76
N TYR A 44 13.37 -6.86 5.03
CA TYR A 44 12.60 -7.34 6.15
C TYR A 44 11.40 -6.43 6.37
N GLU A 45 10.22 -7.03 6.52
CA GLU A 45 9.03 -6.31 6.96
C GLU A 45 9.13 -6.08 8.46
N LEU A 46 9.32 -4.82 8.88
CA LEU A 46 9.31 -4.41 10.28
C LEU A 46 7.90 -4.35 10.83
N ALA A 47 6.98 -3.82 10.02
CA ALA A 47 5.57 -3.72 10.35
C ALA A 47 4.73 -3.58 9.08
N ARG A 48 3.44 -3.86 9.22
CA ARG A 48 2.46 -3.66 8.14
C ARG A 48 1.08 -3.36 8.68
N LEU A 49 0.22 -2.79 7.84
CA LEU A 49 -1.22 -2.76 8.14
C LEU A 49 -1.84 -4.17 8.07
N PRO A 50 -3.00 -4.41 8.70
CA PRO A 50 -3.68 -5.70 8.63
C PRO A 50 -4.14 -6.04 7.21
N MET A 51 -3.68 -7.18 6.68
CA MET A 51 -4.02 -7.64 5.33
C MET A 51 -4.37 -9.11 5.36
N PHE A 52 -5.47 -9.47 4.70
CA PHE A 52 -5.96 -10.85 4.71
C PHE A 52 -4.91 -11.84 4.21
N PHE A 53 -4.16 -11.51 3.16
CA PHE A 53 -3.17 -12.41 2.55
C PHE A 53 -1.89 -12.60 3.39
N GLN A 54 -1.60 -11.75 4.39
CA GLN A 54 -0.46 -11.90 5.31
C GLN A 54 -0.90 -12.21 6.76
N ARG A 55 -2.17 -12.54 6.99
CA ARG A 55 -2.75 -12.71 8.35
C ARG A 55 -2.06 -13.77 9.22
N ASN A 56 -1.41 -14.75 8.60
CA ASN A 56 -0.68 -15.82 9.29
C ASN A 56 0.82 -15.54 9.41
N CYS A 57 1.36 -14.50 8.78
CA CYS A 57 2.78 -14.16 8.80
C CYS A 57 3.17 -13.42 10.08
N VAL A 58 4.29 -13.84 10.68
CA VAL A 58 4.89 -13.19 11.87
C VAL A 58 6.32 -12.67 11.62
N GLN A 59 7.04 -13.24 10.66
CA GLN A 59 8.39 -12.86 10.27
C GLN A 59 8.47 -12.78 8.74
N SER A 60 8.02 -11.68 8.15
CA SER A 60 7.96 -11.53 6.68
C SER A 60 9.23 -10.89 6.10
N GLU A 61 9.59 -11.31 4.90
CA GLU A 61 10.63 -10.69 4.09
C GLU A 61 10.26 -10.73 2.60
N ALA A 62 10.80 -9.78 1.86
CA ALA A 62 10.62 -9.61 0.43
C ALA A 62 11.98 -9.59 -0.25
N HIS A 63 12.14 -10.42 -1.27
CA HIS A 63 13.34 -10.52 -2.08
C HIS A 63 13.05 -9.96 -3.46
N TYR A 64 13.80 -8.93 -3.85
CA TYR A 64 13.65 -8.26 -5.12
C TYR A 64 14.83 -8.56 -6.04
N GLY A 65 14.57 -9.05 -7.25
CA GLY A 65 15.58 -9.28 -8.28
C GLY A 65 15.32 -8.41 -9.49
N LEU A 66 16.19 -7.43 -9.77
CA LEU A 66 16.07 -6.63 -10.98
C LEU A 66 16.42 -7.48 -12.21
N ARG A 67 15.60 -7.39 -13.25
CA ARG A 67 15.79 -8.08 -14.53
C ARG A 67 16.35 -7.11 -15.58
N ASP A 68 16.98 -7.66 -16.61
CA ASP A 68 17.50 -6.91 -17.76
C ASP A 68 16.41 -6.15 -18.54
N ASP A 69 15.16 -6.59 -18.44
CA ASP A 69 14.00 -5.94 -19.08
C ASP A 69 13.37 -4.83 -18.23
N GLY A 70 14.00 -4.47 -17.10
CA GLY A 70 13.53 -3.41 -16.20
C GLY A 70 12.40 -3.83 -15.25
N ARG A 71 11.92 -5.07 -15.31
CA ARG A 71 10.97 -5.63 -14.33
C ARG A 71 11.70 -6.18 -13.10
N ILE A 72 10.94 -6.44 -12.05
CA ILE A 72 11.48 -6.93 -10.79
C ILE A 72 10.84 -8.29 -10.46
N ASP A 73 11.65 -9.33 -10.27
CA ASP A 73 11.23 -10.56 -9.59
C ASP A 73 10.93 -10.27 -8.13
N VAL A 74 9.76 -10.68 -7.66
CA VAL A 74 9.32 -10.50 -6.28
C VAL A 74 9.12 -11.88 -5.65
N THR A 75 9.85 -12.17 -4.59
CA THR A 75 9.57 -13.33 -3.71
C THR A 75 9.26 -12.83 -2.32
N ASN A 76 8.00 -12.91 -1.91
CA ASN A 76 7.59 -12.65 -0.54
C ASN A 76 7.53 -13.97 0.21
N ARG A 77 8.21 -14.06 1.35
CA ARG A 77 8.09 -15.22 2.23
C ARG A 77 7.97 -14.79 3.68
N CYS A 78 7.35 -15.63 4.49
CA CYS A 78 7.24 -15.40 5.92
C CYS A 78 7.22 -16.71 6.68
N ARG A 79 7.62 -16.67 7.96
CA ARG A 79 7.22 -17.71 8.90
C ARG A 79 5.82 -17.44 9.43
N ASP A 80 5.07 -18.51 9.66
CA ASP A 80 3.87 -18.45 10.48
C ASP A 80 4.19 -18.66 11.97
N LYS A 81 3.13 -18.73 12.80
CA LYS A 81 3.27 -18.90 14.26
C LYS A 81 3.84 -20.26 14.66
N ASP A 82 3.73 -21.26 13.79
CA ASP A 82 4.25 -22.60 14.01
C ASP A 82 5.70 -22.73 13.49
N GLY A 83 6.22 -21.67 12.84
CA GLY A 83 7.57 -21.60 12.30
C GLY A 83 7.69 -22.09 10.87
N GLU A 84 6.57 -22.45 10.23
CA GLU A 84 6.55 -22.97 8.87
C GLU A 84 6.65 -21.84 7.84
N TRP A 85 7.33 -22.12 6.73
CA TRP A 85 7.51 -21.14 5.66
C TRP A 85 6.29 -21.08 4.73
N ILE A 86 5.82 -19.86 4.49
CA ILE A 86 4.84 -19.52 3.47
C ILE A 86 5.52 -18.64 2.43
N GLU A 87 5.35 -18.93 1.15
CA GLU A 87 6.01 -18.21 0.04
C GLU A 87 5.03 -17.85 -1.08
N ALA A 88 5.22 -16.67 -1.67
CA ALA A 88 4.54 -16.21 -2.87
C ALA A 88 5.54 -15.53 -3.82
N LYS A 89 5.49 -15.92 -5.10
CA LYS A 89 6.33 -15.35 -6.17
C LYS A 89 5.50 -14.48 -7.09
N GLY A 90 6.11 -13.44 -7.65
CA GLY A 90 5.47 -12.48 -8.52
C GLY A 90 6.44 -11.66 -9.33
N VAL A 91 5.90 -10.73 -10.10
CA VAL A 91 6.65 -9.76 -10.90
C VAL A 91 6.09 -8.38 -10.64
N ALA A 92 6.99 -7.41 -10.44
CA ALA A 92 6.66 -6.00 -10.41
C ALA A 92 7.12 -5.30 -11.69
N GLU A 93 6.36 -4.30 -12.12
CA GLU A 93 6.67 -3.45 -13.28
C GLU A 93 6.22 -2.02 -13.01
N PRO A 94 6.93 -1.00 -13.52
CA PRO A 94 6.50 0.39 -13.46
C PRO A 94 5.08 0.60 -13.99
N GLN A 95 4.27 1.43 -13.31
CA GLN A 95 2.95 1.81 -13.83
C GLN A 95 3.06 2.72 -15.06
N VAL A 96 4.13 3.52 -15.12
CA VAL A 96 4.49 4.39 -16.24
C VAL A 96 5.96 4.15 -16.55
N GLU A 97 6.29 3.98 -17.83
CA GLU A 97 7.66 3.78 -18.27
C GLU A 97 8.58 4.94 -17.81
N GLY A 98 9.74 4.59 -17.25
CA GLY A 98 10.69 5.55 -16.68
C GLY A 98 10.33 6.13 -15.31
N GLN A 99 9.20 5.75 -14.71
CA GLN A 99 8.80 6.16 -13.35
C GLN A 99 8.75 4.95 -12.41
N THR A 100 9.64 4.91 -11.44
CA THR A 100 9.87 3.76 -10.55
C THR A 100 9.29 3.96 -9.15
N ASP A 101 8.58 5.07 -8.93
CA ASP A 101 7.91 5.40 -7.67
C ASP A 101 6.60 4.63 -7.46
N LYS A 102 5.98 4.17 -8.55
CA LYS A 102 4.71 3.41 -8.56
C LYS A 102 4.85 2.19 -9.43
N LEU A 103 4.59 1.02 -8.84
CA LEU A 103 4.66 -0.25 -9.53
C LEU A 103 3.33 -0.98 -9.45
N TRP A 104 3.08 -1.78 -10.49
CA TRP A 104 2.14 -2.89 -10.43
C TRP A 104 2.86 -4.13 -9.97
N VAL A 105 2.28 -4.87 -9.02
CA VAL A 105 2.77 -6.18 -8.60
C VAL A 105 1.75 -7.25 -8.93
N ARG A 106 2.19 -8.33 -9.57
CA ARG A 106 1.35 -9.49 -9.87
C ARG A 106 1.99 -10.76 -9.34
N PHE A 107 1.31 -11.42 -8.41
CA PHE A 107 1.73 -12.71 -7.87
C PHE A 107 1.22 -13.87 -8.73
N ASP A 108 2.02 -14.91 -8.89
CA ASP A 108 1.65 -16.15 -9.59
C ASP A 108 0.74 -17.00 -8.69
N ASN A 109 -0.55 -16.71 -8.75
CA ASN A 109 -1.59 -17.47 -8.07
C ASN A 109 -2.75 -17.80 -9.02
N TRP A 110 -3.61 -18.73 -8.62
CA TRP A 110 -4.74 -19.19 -9.45
C TRP A 110 -5.65 -18.04 -9.90
N ALA A 111 -5.85 -17.02 -9.06
CA ALA A 111 -6.70 -15.88 -9.37
C ALA A 111 -6.08 -14.99 -10.46
N SER A 112 -4.76 -14.77 -10.39
CA SER A 112 -4.00 -14.01 -11.39
C SER A 112 -3.95 -14.68 -12.78
N LYS A 113 -4.20 -16.00 -12.84
CA LYS A 113 -4.32 -16.76 -14.08
C LYS A 113 -5.69 -16.61 -14.72
N LEU A 114 -6.72 -16.32 -13.92
CA LEU A 114 -8.09 -16.16 -14.37
C LEU A 114 -8.46 -14.70 -14.65
N LEU A 115 -7.91 -13.77 -13.87
CA LEU A 115 -8.16 -12.34 -13.97
C LEU A 115 -6.83 -11.57 -13.89
N PRO A 116 -6.67 -10.45 -14.62
CA PRO A 116 -5.45 -9.64 -14.60
C PRO A 116 -5.35 -8.79 -13.34
N ILE A 117 -5.38 -9.41 -12.15
CA ILE A 117 -5.31 -8.74 -10.86
C ILE A 117 -3.86 -8.29 -10.60
N LYS A 118 -3.70 -6.98 -10.38
CA LYS A 118 -2.44 -6.33 -10.00
C LYS A 118 -2.66 -5.60 -8.67
N GLY A 119 -1.65 -5.59 -7.81
CA GLY A 119 -1.62 -4.77 -6.61
C GLY A 119 -0.78 -3.51 -6.82
N ASP A 120 -1.20 -2.41 -6.21
CA ASP A 120 -0.41 -1.18 -6.13
C ASP A 120 0.74 -1.33 -5.14
N TYR A 121 1.95 -0.97 -5.59
CA TYR A 121 3.14 -0.86 -4.77
C TYR A 121 3.72 0.54 -4.99
N TRP A 122 3.40 1.46 -4.09
CA TRP A 122 3.83 2.85 -4.19
C TRP A 122 4.92 3.09 -3.15
N VAL A 123 6.11 3.50 -3.60
CA VAL A 123 7.22 3.83 -2.70
C VAL A 123 7.03 5.25 -2.20
N ILE A 124 6.63 5.34 -0.94
CA ILE A 124 6.28 6.58 -0.26
C ILE A 124 7.54 7.27 0.26
N TYR A 125 8.49 6.47 0.73
CA TYR A 125 9.74 6.94 1.29
C TYR A 125 10.83 5.86 1.16
N HIS A 126 12.06 6.30 1.00
CA HIS A 126 13.25 5.54 1.34
C HIS A 126 14.31 6.53 1.84
N ASP A 127 15.26 6.06 2.66
CA ASP A 127 16.41 6.86 3.03
C ASP A 127 17.45 6.91 1.89
N GLU A 128 18.43 7.80 2.01
CA GLU A 128 19.44 8.02 0.96
C GLU A 128 20.27 6.76 0.67
N ASP A 129 20.45 5.90 1.68
CA ASP A 129 21.24 4.68 1.64
C ASP A 129 20.44 3.41 1.32
N TYR A 130 19.12 3.52 1.12
CA TYR A 130 18.22 2.38 0.83
C TYR A 130 18.27 1.31 1.94
N ARG A 131 18.43 1.74 3.19
CA ARG A 131 18.39 0.93 4.40
C ARG A 131 16.98 0.73 4.92
N VAL A 132 16.09 1.72 4.73
CA VAL A 132 14.70 1.66 5.13
C VAL A 132 13.78 2.21 4.04
N ALA A 133 12.54 1.72 3.99
CA ALA A 133 11.54 2.20 3.05
C ALA A 133 10.12 2.13 3.62
N LEU A 134 9.25 3.01 3.13
CA LEU A 134 7.80 2.92 3.29
C LEU A 134 7.17 2.65 1.94
N VAL A 135 6.31 1.64 1.90
CA VAL A 135 5.56 1.26 0.71
C VAL A 135 4.09 1.20 1.08
N GLY A 136 3.20 1.69 0.21
CA GLY A 136 1.78 1.61 0.49
C GLY A 136 0.89 1.64 -0.74
N HIS A 137 -0.40 1.83 -0.47
CA HIS A 137 -1.49 1.82 -1.44
C HIS A 137 -2.11 3.22 -1.58
N PRO A 138 -2.57 3.63 -2.79
CA PRO A 138 -3.13 4.97 -3.04
C PRO A 138 -4.33 5.34 -2.15
N GLU A 139 -5.15 4.36 -1.78
CA GLU A 139 -6.29 4.52 -0.88
C GLU A 139 -5.99 4.23 0.61
N HIS A 140 -4.71 4.23 1.01
CA HIS A 140 -4.25 4.00 2.39
C HIS A 140 -4.59 2.63 3.01
N LYS A 141 -5.07 1.68 2.20
CA LYS A 141 -5.50 0.35 2.67
C LYS A 141 -4.34 -0.53 3.13
N TYR A 142 -3.17 -0.36 2.50
CA TYR A 142 -1.97 -1.16 2.76
C TYR A 142 -0.77 -0.26 3.01
N LEU A 143 0.08 -0.68 3.93
CA LEU A 143 1.33 -0.01 4.29
C LEU A 143 2.30 -1.09 4.78
N TRP A 144 3.55 -0.95 4.39
CA TRP A 144 4.69 -1.74 4.85
C TRP A 144 5.82 -0.81 5.27
N LEU A 145 6.41 -1.11 6.43
CA LEU A 145 7.68 -0.56 6.88
C LEU A 145 8.74 -1.61 6.58
N LEU A 146 9.69 -1.28 5.71
CA LEU A 146 10.72 -2.18 5.23
C LEU A 146 12.10 -1.74 5.74
N SER A 147 12.96 -2.71 6.03
CA SER A 147 14.36 -2.48 6.40
C SER A 147 15.29 -3.51 5.79
N ARG A 148 16.56 -3.16 5.58
CA ARG A 148 17.62 -4.11 5.22
C ARG A 148 18.07 -5.02 6.36
N THR A 149 17.61 -4.73 7.58
CA THR A 149 17.84 -5.54 8.78
C THR A 149 16.52 -5.92 9.46
N PRO A 150 16.46 -7.06 10.18
CA PRO A 150 15.23 -7.49 10.86
C PRO A 150 14.73 -6.51 11.94
N GLU A 151 15.63 -5.72 12.50
CA GLU A 151 15.35 -4.72 13.52
C GLU A 151 16.01 -3.38 13.16
N VAL A 152 15.46 -2.30 13.71
CA VAL A 152 15.97 -0.93 13.61
C VAL A 152 15.87 -0.26 14.97
N ASP A 153 16.66 0.79 15.19
CA ASP A 153 16.58 1.59 16.41
C ASP A 153 15.26 2.37 16.52
N GLN A 154 15.02 2.92 17.72
CA GLN A 154 13.80 3.65 18.02
C GLN A 154 13.68 4.94 17.21
N GLU A 155 14.78 5.63 16.92
CA GLU A 155 14.78 6.87 16.14
C GLU A 155 14.32 6.61 14.70
N THR A 156 14.89 5.60 14.04
CA THR A 156 14.50 5.16 12.70
C THR A 156 13.04 4.74 12.68
N ARG A 157 12.60 3.99 13.69
CA ARG A 157 11.20 3.57 13.83
C ARG A 157 10.26 4.78 13.92
N ASP A 158 10.56 5.73 14.79
CA ASP A 158 9.73 6.93 14.97
C ASP A 158 9.71 7.80 13.73
N LYS A 159 10.83 7.88 13.00
CA LYS A 159 10.89 8.55 11.70
C LYS A 159 9.95 7.92 10.68
N LEU A 160 9.99 6.60 10.52
CA LEU A 160 9.10 5.88 9.60
C LEU A 160 7.62 6.07 9.97
N LEU A 161 7.30 6.04 11.27
CA LEU A 161 5.94 6.29 11.75
C LEU A 161 5.48 7.73 11.51
N SER A 162 6.35 8.72 11.69
CA SER A 162 6.03 10.13 11.40
C SER A 162 5.70 10.31 9.92
N VAL A 163 6.57 9.81 9.03
CA VAL A 163 6.37 9.93 7.58
C VAL A 163 5.08 9.21 7.15
N ALA A 164 4.80 8.02 7.68
CA ALA A 164 3.55 7.31 7.38
C ALA A 164 2.30 8.12 7.80
N ARG A 165 2.31 8.76 8.97
CA ARG A 165 1.19 9.59 9.45
C ARG A 165 1.02 10.87 8.62
N GLU A 166 2.13 11.52 8.26
CA GLU A 166 2.14 12.69 7.37
C GLU A 166 1.49 12.37 6.01
N GLN A 167 1.65 11.12 5.56
CA GLN A 167 1.05 10.62 4.32
C GLN A 167 -0.39 10.10 4.48
N GLY A 168 -0.97 10.22 5.68
CA GLY A 168 -2.39 9.94 5.95
C GLY A 168 -2.70 8.52 6.42
N TYR A 169 -1.69 7.68 6.68
CA TYR A 169 -1.88 6.32 7.19
C TYR A 169 -2.17 6.29 8.69
N VAL A 170 -3.02 5.35 9.11
CA VAL A 170 -3.38 5.12 10.51
C VAL A 170 -2.41 4.11 11.11
N THR A 171 -1.34 4.59 11.75
CA THR A 171 -0.26 3.71 12.24
C THR A 171 -0.58 2.97 13.54
N SER A 172 -1.71 3.26 14.20
CA SER A 172 -2.13 2.57 15.43
C SER A 172 -2.43 1.09 15.20
N ASP A 173 -2.76 0.73 13.96
CA ASP A 173 -3.24 -0.61 13.60
C ASP A 173 -2.09 -1.48 13.04
N LEU A 174 -0.86 -0.98 13.08
CA LEU A 174 0.31 -1.69 12.60
C LEU A 174 0.53 -2.98 13.38
N ILE A 175 0.71 -4.07 12.63
CA ILE A 175 1.18 -5.34 13.13
C ILE A 175 2.70 -5.37 12.96
N TRP A 176 3.41 -5.54 14.06
CA TRP A 176 4.87 -5.57 14.09
C TRP A 176 5.40 -6.99 13.89
N ARG A 177 6.55 -7.07 13.23
CA ARG A 177 7.36 -8.29 13.10
C ARG A 177 7.67 -8.85 14.49
N GLN A 178 7.64 -10.18 14.62
CA GLN A 178 8.19 -10.86 15.79
C GLN A 178 9.72 -10.92 15.70
N ALA A 179 10.39 -10.87 16.85
CA ALA A 179 11.83 -11.09 16.92
C ALA A 179 12.19 -12.47 16.32
N ASP A 180 13.37 -12.55 15.72
CA ASP A 180 13.88 -13.77 15.06
C ASP A 180 14.20 -14.91 16.04
#